data_AF-L7VZU0-F1
#
_entry.id   AF-L7VZU0-F1
#
_cell.length_a   1.000
_cell.length_b   1.000
_cell.length_c   1.000
_cell.angle_alpha   90.00
_cell.angle_beta   90.00
_cell.angle_gamma   90.00
#
_symmetry.space_group_name_H-M   'P 1'
#
loop_
_entity.id
_entity.type
_entity.pdbx_description
1 polymer ?
#
loop_
_entity_poly.entity_id
_entity_poly.type
_entity_poly.pdbx_seq_one_letter_code
_entity_poly.pdbx_strand_id
1 'polypeptide(L)'
;MTILQRYSSLTLVALCGIGSLCGCDSLWFNYTKLDPDFCTSRTPQCDNGYICNPTTGACVSEETVPSLVFRDVSPKWLPMSGGPLVIQGAGFQYGNISSQVSVAESITTNTTVTPDKIVTTAPALQTACMSVPLTIDRADGFYQSIDNAIFYRFEPYSISGATPIVGGMGLIDQFQVAQLDLDDPRADFLFKKTNGTFGVIPNESNIILQSTDTIPFIKVVPGYFTTSSKKSNIAGVTDDQVYVYSKDAANMINQINFFTTSKKGNKDALSIDIDPIMQDRDELVIINYEPANGSFIYGYKIKADTAASFNFSAKYVLSLDYIAHAVTTYRSSSSGAIDRLLISGTATHTRIPGTDVNRGLYHLVTFNGDFKSDQYITDAALPAGLVSLLASDLDQDGSPDIAGYSKVTGSVYVTLSKYKTTKILRAYGLSQNKPASVNLQAIDANCDGSPDLFISDPTGNETAILHYNNLNDFSPDPVNLLQTFSGQTQKISYALSFFPSTQNQIPKLLYMVSSGLYLGNPSFQKP
;
A
#
# COMPACT_ATOMS: atom_id res chain seq x y z
N MET A 1 28.53 79.23 -93.91
CA MET A 1 29.80 78.63 -93.49
C MET A 1 29.48 77.44 -92.59
N THR A 2 29.56 76.24 -93.16
CA THR A 2 30.42 75.10 -92.71
C THR A 2 29.90 74.35 -91.47
N ILE A 3 29.17 73.24 -91.65
CA ILE A 3 29.60 71.82 -91.64
C ILE A 3 30.06 71.33 -90.25
N LEU A 4 29.33 70.36 -89.67
CA LEU A 4 29.74 69.00 -89.21
C LEU A 4 28.72 68.49 -88.14
N GLN A 5 27.84 67.55 -88.46
CA GLN A 5 27.99 66.08 -88.37
C GLN A 5 27.86 65.49 -86.94
N ARG A 6 26.74 64.78 -86.73
CA ARG A 6 26.49 63.52 -85.99
C ARG A 6 27.37 63.22 -84.77
N TYR A 7 26.75 62.88 -83.63
CA TYR A 7 26.82 61.55 -82.99
C TYR A 7 25.93 61.47 -81.73
N SER A 8 25.19 60.35 -81.63
CA SER A 8 24.86 59.64 -80.38
C SER A 8 23.68 60.11 -79.49
N SER A 9 22.49 59.70 -79.93
CA SER A 9 21.59 58.74 -79.26
C SER A 9 21.86 58.31 -77.79
N LEU A 10 20.76 58.16 -77.04
CA LEU A 10 20.58 57.46 -75.75
C LEU A 10 21.17 58.10 -74.49
N THR A 11 20.51 59.13 -73.92
CA THR A 11 20.39 59.33 -72.43
C THR A 11 19.50 60.53 -72.07
N LEU A 12 18.25 60.60 -72.55
CA LEU A 12 17.32 61.65 -72.06
C LEU A 12 15.84 61.24 -72.02
N VAL A 13 15.56 59.93 -71.93
CA VAL A 13 14.20 59.40 -71.67
C VAL A 13 14.07 58.81 -70.25
N ALA A 14 15.15 58.78 -69.47
CA ALA A 14 15.16 58.18 -68.13
C ALA A 14 14.99 59.17 -66.95
N LEU A 15 14.83 60.49 -67.19
CA LEU A 15 14.75 61.48 -66.10
C LEU A 15 13.38 62.12 -65.87
N CYS A 16 12.33 61.74 -66.60
CA CYS A 16 10.96 62.22 -66.35
C CYS A 16 10.03 61.17 -65.70
N GLY A 17 10.58 60.06 -65.18
CA GLY A 17 9.81 58.96 -64.60
C GLY A 17 9.82 58.83 -63.07
N ILE A 18 10.41 59.78 -62.33
CA ILE A 18 10.63 59.64 -60.86
C ILE A 18 9.95 60.77 -60.06
N GLY A 19 9.07 61.56 -60.69
CA GLY A 19 8.34 62.65 -60.02
C GLY A 19 6.92 62.31 -59.53
N SER A 20 6.38 61.12 -59.87
CA SER A 20 4.94 60.85 -59.74
C SER A 20 4.59 59.58 -58.97
N LEU A 21 5.51 59.00 -58.18
CA LEU A 21 5.26 57.75 -57.43
C LEU A 21 5.29 57.89 -55.90
N CYS A 22 5.51 59.08 -55.33
CA CYS A 22 5.62 59.24 -53.87
C CYS A 22 4.36 59.79 -53.18
N GLY A 23 3.23 59.87 -53.88
CA GLY A 23 2.00 60.50 -53.37
C GLY A 23 0.91 59.54 -52.86
N CYS A 24 1.04 58.23 -53.07
CA CYS A 24 -0.04 57.29 -52.74
C CYS A 24 0.20 56.49 -51.45
N ASP A 25 1.44 56.24 -51.01
CA ASP A 25 1.68 55.32 -49.88
C ASP A 25 1.37 55.91 -48.49
N SER A 26 1.36 57.24 -48.33
CA SER A 26 1.10 57.87 -47.02
C SER A 26 -0.37 57.96 -46.63
N LEU A 27 -1.30 57.70 -47.55
CA LEU A 27 -2.75 57.66 -47.28
C LEU A 27 -3.26 56.27 -46.88
N TRP A 28 -2.50 55.20 -47.13
CA TRP A 28 -2.91 53.82 -46.83
C TRP A 28 -2.41 53.29 -45.48
N PHE A 29 -1.39 53.90 -44.87
CA PHE A 29 -0.80 53.38 -43.62
C PHE A 29 -1.72 53.45 -42.39
N ASN A 30 -2.72 54.33 -42.38
CA ASN A 30 -3.72 54.38 -41.29
C ASN A 30 -4.88 53.39 -41.48
N TYR A 31 -5.02 52.76 -42.66
CA TYR A 31 -6.03 51.74 -42.93
C TYR A 31 -5.48 50.30 -42.83
N THR A 32 -4.18 50.14 -42.62
CA THR A 32 -3.52 48.83 -42.44
C THR A 32 -2.99 48.61 -41.02
N LYS A 33 -3.23 49.54 -40.08
CA LYS A 33 -3.11 49.22 -38.66
C LYS A 33 -4.14 48.15 -38.34
N LEU A 34 -3.68 47.01 -37.82
CA LEU A 34 -4.53 46.05 -37.14
C LEU A 34 -5.36 46.83 -36.12
N ASP A 35 -6.67 46.67 -36.18
CA ASP A 35 -7.57 47.21 -35.17
C ASP A 35 -7.16 46.60 -33.81
N PRO A 36 -6.79 47.41 -32.80
CA PRO A 36 -6.41 46.89 -31.49
C PRO A 36 -7.53 46.08 -30.82
N ASP A 37 -8.77 46.26 -31.28
CA ASP A 37 -9.92 45.50 -30.80
C ASP A 37 -10.13 44.18 -31.55
N PHE A 38 -9.34 43.84 -32.58
CA PHE A 38 -9.50 42.60 -33.36
C PHE A 38 -8.19 41.80 -33.54
N CYS A 39 -8.25 40.50 -33.25
CA CYS A 39 -7.11 39.59 -33.13
C CYS A 39 -6.94 38.61 -34.31
N THR A 40 -7.52 38.88 -35.48
CA THR A 40 -7.53 37.95 -36.62
C THR A 40 -6.32 38.16 -37.56
N SER A 41 -5.10 37.80 -37.14
CA SER A 41 -4.06 37.15 -37.99
C SER A 41 -2.67 37.07 -37.34
N ARG A 42 -2.17 35.83 -37.25
CA ARG A 42 -0.76 35.37 -37.12
C ARG A 42 0.08 35.71 -35.88
N THR A 43 -0.39 36.52 -34.94
CA THR A 43 0.09 36.49 -33.53
C THR A 43 -1.02 37.05 -32.64
N PRO A 44 -1.56 36.28 -31.68
CA PRO A 44 -2.64 36.75 -30.82
C PRO A 44 -2.06 37.67 -29.76
N GLN A 45 -2.03 38.98 -30.00
CA GLN A 45 -1.75 39.96 -28.96
C GLN A 45 -2.87 40.98 -28.93
N CYS A 46 -3.82 40.75 -28.03
CA CYS A 46 -4.66 41.80 -27.49
C CYS A 46 -3.84 42.59 -26.45
N ASP A 47 -4.05 43.90 -26.36
CA ASP A 47 -3.37 44.75 -25.39
C ASP A 47 -3.74 44.38 -23.94
N ASN A 48 -2.84 44.70 -23.00
CA ASN A 48 -2.89 44.47 -21.54
C ASN A 48 -4.28 44.12 -20.95
N GLY A 49 -4.53 42.83 -20.68
CA GLY A 49 -5.69 42.35 -19.91
C GLY A 49 -6.91 41.92 -20.75
N TYR A 50 -6.80 41.92 -22.08
CA TYR A 50 -7.86 41.47 -22.98
C TYR A 50 -7.49 40.13 -23.64
N ILE A 51 -8.49 39.27 -23.83
CA ILE A 51 -8.37 37.94 -24.44
C ILE A 51 -9.07 37.96 -25.80
N CYS A 52 -8.46 37.34 -26.80
CA CYS A 52 -9.04 37.22 -28.14
C CYS A 52 -10.27 36.30 -28.12
N ASN A 53 -11.45 36.82 -28.45
CA ASN A 53 -12.64 36.02 -28.70
C ASN A 53 -12.53 35.38 -30.10
N PRO A 54 -12.38 34.05 -30.21
CA PRO A 54 -12.16 33.39 -31.49
C PRO A 54 -13.41 33.35 -32.39
N THR A 55 -14.59 33.68 -31.84
CA THR A 55 -15.85 33.68 -32.59
C THR A 55 -16.09 35.03 -33.27
N THR A 56 -15.85 36.13 -32.55
CA THR A 56 -16.04 37.49 -33.08
C THR A 56 -14.75 38.05 -33.69
N GLY A 57 -13.60 37.45 -33.36
CA GLY A 57 -12.30 38.01 -33.67
C GLY A 57 -11.95 39.22 -32.82
N ALA A 58 -12.73 39.54 -31.77
CA ALA A 58 -12.57 40.76 -30.98
C ALA A 58 -11.85 40.52 -29.64
N CYS A 59 -11.09 41.51 -29.16
CA CYS A 59 -10.47 41.48 -27.84
C CYS A 59 -11.51 41.81 -26.76
N VAL A 60 -11.74 40.89 -25.82
CA VAL A 60 -12.70 41.03 -24.71
C VAL A 60 -11.98 41.08 -23.37
N SER A 61 -12.50 41.85 -22.41
CA SER A 61 -11.90 41.93 -21.07
C SER A 61 -11.94 40.56 -20.38
N GLU A 62 -10.90 40.22 -19.63
CA GLU A 62 -10.81 38.98 -18.85
C GLU A 62 -12.05 38.76 -17.95
N GLU A 63 -12.67 39.84 -17.45
CA GLU A 63 -13.91 39.82 -16.64
C GLU A 63 -15.17 39.29 -17.37
N THR A 64 -15.18 39.30 -18.70
CA THR A 64 -16.33 38.84 -19.51
C THR A 64 -16.23 37.38 -19.95
N VAL A 65 -15.07 36.74 -19.79
CA VAL A 65 -14.89 35.31 -20.06
C VAL A 65 -15.30 34.54 -18.81
N PRO A 66 -16.20 33.55 -18.88
CA PRO A 66 -16.55 32.74 -17.71
C PRO A 66 -15.28 32.09 -17.15
N SER A 67 -14.98 32.34 -15.87
CA SER A 67 -13.89 31.66 -15.19
C SER A 67 -14.12 30.16 -15.20
N LEU A 68 -13.05 29.38 -15.40
CA LEU A 68 -13.12 27.93 -15.28
C LEU A 68 -13.17 27.56 -13.79
N VAL A 69 -14.29 26.97 -13.35
CA VAL A 69 -14.53 26.62 -11.95
C VAL A 69 -14.86 25.14 -11.85
N PHE A 70 -13.95 24.35 -11.31
CA PHE A 70 -14.24 23.01 -10.82
C PHE A 70 -15.08 23.05 -9.54
N ARG A 71 -16.13 22.22 -9.46
CA ARG A 71 -16.94 22.04 -8.25
C ARG A 71 -16.84 20.62 -7.70
N ASP A 72 -17.05 19.61 -8.53
CA ASP A 72 -17.00 18.22 -8.11
C ASP A 72 -16.77 17.26 -9.28
N VAL A 73 -16.40 16.02 -8.96
CA VAL A 73 -16.27 14.93 -9.91
C VAL A 73 -16.95 13.67 -9.36
N SER A 74 -17.72 13.00 -10.21
CA SER A 74 -18.48 11.81 -9.86
C SER A 74 -18.36 10.73 -10.95
N PRO A 75 -18.05 9.48 -10.59
CA PRO A 75 -17.63 9.04 -9.26
C PRO A 75 -16.21 9.55 -8.94
N LYS A 76 -15.87 9.70 -7.65
CA LYS A 76 -14.48 9.94 -7.21
C LYS A 76 -13.62 8.68 -7.30
N TRP A 77 -14.25 7.52 -7.34
CA TRP A 77 -13.61 6.21 -7.37
C TRP A 77 -13.86 5.56 -8.72
N LEU A 78 -12.79 5.12 -9.38
CA LEU A 78 -12.84 4.42 -10.64
C LEU A 78 -12.13 3.07 -10.55
N PRO A 79 -12.61 2.04 -11.25
CA PRO A 79 -11.84 0.81 -11.42
C PRO A 79 -10.61 1.11 -12.29
N MET A 80 -9.51 0.37 -12.13
CA MET A 80 -8.30 0.61 -12.97
C MET A 80 -8.53 0.33 -14.47
N SER A 81 -9.64 -0.29 -14.85
CA SER A 81 -10.09 -0.38 -16.25
C SER A 81 -10.58 0.95 -16.83
N GLY A 82 -10.66 2.01 -16.02
CA GLY A 82 -11.28 3.27 -16.40
C GLY A 82 -12.80 3.21 -16.29
N GLY A 83 -13.46 4.32 -16.59
CA GLY A 83 -14.92 4.35 -16.46
C GLY A 83 -15.53 5.71 -16.75
N PRO A 84 -16.87 5.76 -16.78
CA PRO A 84 -17.60 7.00 -16.99
C PRO A 84 -17.31 7.98 -15.84
N LEU A 85 -17.13 9.24 -16.20
CA LEU A 85 -16.80 10.35 -15.32
C LEU A 85 -17.68 11.54 -15.63
N VAL A 86 -18.19 12.18 -14.59
CA VAL A 86 -18.98 13.41 -14.68
C VAL A 86 -18.30 14.48 -13.84
N ILE A 87 -17.89 15.57 -14.47
CA ILE A 87 -17.26 16.72 -13.83
C ILE A 87 -18.28 17.85 -13.83
N GLN A 88 -18.52 18.43 -12.65
CA GLN A 88 -19.45 19.53 -12.45
C GLN A 88 -18.66 20.81 -12.14
N GLY A 89 -19.15 21.93 -12.66
CA GLY A 89 -18.46 23.20 -12.52
C GLY A 89 -19.12 24.31 -13.33
N ALA A 90 -18.31 25.26 -13.77
CA ALA A 90 -18.73 26.34 -14.64
C ALA A 90 -17.60 26.74 -15.60
N GLY A 91 -17.98 27.29 -16.75
CA GLY A 91 -17.05 27.80 -17.74
C GLY A 91 -16.37 26.72 -18.58
N PHE A 92 -16.88 25.49 -18.64
CA PHE A 92 -16.25 24.44 -19.45
C PHE A 92 -16.45 24.62 -20.95
N GLN A 93 -17.50 25.33 -21.35
CA GLN A 93 -17.78 25.70 -22.74
C GLN A 93 -18.22 27.16 -22.80
N TYR A 94 -17.68 27.90 -23.77
CA TYR A 94 -18.06 29.28 -24.06
C TYR A 94 -18.01 29.51 -25.57
N GLY A 95 -19.17 29.75 -26.18
CA GLY A 95 -19.29 29.80 -27.65
C GLY A 95 -18.80 28.52 -28.31
N ASN A 96 -17.81 28.65 -29.21
CA ASN A 96 -17.17 27.52 -29.88
C ASN A 96 -15.92 26.99 -29.15
N ILE A 97 -15.59 27.54 -27.98
CA ILE A 97 -14.45 27.11 -27.14
C ILE A 97 -14.94 26.02 -26.20
N SER A 98 -14.25 24.89 -26.19
CA SER A 98 -14.55 23.73 -25.34
C SER A 98 -13.33 23.35 -24.52
N SER A 99 -13.58 22.77 -23.35
CA SER A 99 -12.53 22.17 -22.52
C SER A 99 -12.24 20.73 -22.94
N GLN A 100 -10.98 20.34 -22.78
CA GLN A 100 -10.50 18.97 -22.80
C GLN A 100 -10.13 18.56 -21.38
N VAL A 101 -10.38 17.29 -21.05
CA VAL A 101 -10.03 16.73 -19.74
C VAL A 101 -9.01 15.63 -19.93
N SER A 102 -7.97 15.64 -19.10
CA SER A 102 -7.06 14.51 -18.95
C SER A 102 -7.02 14.05 -17.50
N VAL A 103 -6.83 12.74 -17.33
CA VAL A 103 -6.69 12.07 -16.03
C VAL A 103 -5.32 11.39 -16.04
N ALA A 104 -4.47 11.73 -15.07
CA ALA A 104 -3.06 11.28 -15.06
C ALA A 104 -2.36 11.50 -16.41
N GLU A 105 -2.48 12.71 -16.97
CA GLU A 105 -1.91 13.12 -18.27
C GLU A 105 -2.47 12.38 -19.50
N SER A 106 -3.39 11.43 -19.29
CA SER A 106 -4.03 10.66 -20.35
C SER A 106 -5.38 11.29 -20.72
N ILE A 107 -5.54 11.62 -22.00
CA ILE A 107 -6.75 12.27 -22.52
C ILE A 107 -7.97 11.35 -22.34
N THR A 108 -9.06 11.91 -21.83
CA THR A 108 -10.33 11.20 -21.66
C THR A 108 -11.08 11.04 -23.01
N THR A 109 -11.98 10.05 -23.10
CA THR A 109 -12.69 9.72 -24.35
C THR A 109 -14.20 9.85 -24.21
N ASN A 110 -14.93 9.90 -25.34
CA ASN A 110 -16.39 10.09 -25.36
C ASN A 110 -16.86 11.36 -24.63
N THR A 111 -16.08 12.43 -24.75
CA THR A 111 -16.28 13.67 -24.01
C THR A 111 -17.43 14.49 -24.60
N THR A 112 -18.48 14.69 -23.81
CA THR A 112 -19.54 15.67 -24.05
C THR A 112 -19.35 16.83 -23.09
N VAL A 113 -19.19 18.04 -23.62
CA VAL A 113 -18.94 19.25 -22.84
C VAL A 113 -20.17 20.16 -22.97
N THR A 114 -20.57 20.73 -21.85
CA THR A 114 -21.59 21.78 -21.71
C THR A 114 -21.02 22.87 -20.79
N PRO A 115 -21.60 24.08 -20.72
CA PRO A 115 -21.04 25.18 -19.93
C PRO A 115 -20.77 24.84 -18.45
N ASP A 116 -21.55 23.96 -17.85
CA ASP A 116 -21.53 23.61 -16.42
C ASP A 116 -21.16 22.14 -16.12
N LYS A 117 -21.04 21.30 -17.16
CA LYS A 117 -20.81 19.87 -17.00
C LYS A 117 -19.97 19.27 -18.13
N ILE A 118 -19.06 18.38 -17.76
CA ILE A 118 -18.33 17.49 -18.68
C ILE A 118 -18.71 16.05 -18.35
N VAL A 119 -19.16 15.30 -19.36
CA VAL A 119 -19.36 13.84 -19.27
C VAL A 119 -18.31 13.19 -20.15
N THR A 120 -17.49 12.33 -19.57
CA THR A 120 -16.38 11.69 -20.30
C THR A 120 -16.12 10.27 -19.79
N THR A 121 -15.18 9.57 -20.39
CA THR A 121 -14.68 8.27 -19.96
C THR A 121 -13.21 8.38 -19.65
N ALA A 122 -12.86 8.16 -18.38
CA ALA A 122 -11.48 8.10 -17.93
C ALA A 122 -10.79 6.83 -18.48
N PRO A 123 -9.51 6.93 -18.87
CA PRO A 123 -8.76 5.82 -19.45
C PRO A 123 -8.47 4.72 -18.42
N ALA A 124 -8.10 3.53 -18.90
CA ALA A 124 -7.56 2.50 -18.03
C ALA A 124 -6.18 2.91 -17.51
N LEU A 125 -5.93 2.74 -16.21
CA LEU A 125 -4.66 3.07 -15.57
C LEU A 125 -4.14 1.84 -14.81
N GLN A 126 -3.59 0.89 -15.57
CA GLN A 126 -3.22 -0.45 -15.10
C GLN A 126 -2.07 -0.51 -14.07
N THR A 127 -1.50 0.62 -13.69
CA THR A 127 -0.33 0.70 -12.80
C THR A 127 -0.58 1.53 -11.54
N ALA A 128 -1.77 2.09 -11.35
CA ALA A 128 -2.03 3.11 -10.35
C ALA A 128 -3.09 2.65 -9.33
N CYS A 129 -2.62 2.24 -8.15
CA CYS A 129 -3.39 2.20 -6.91
C CYS A 129 -3.06 3.51 -6.16
N MET A 130 -3.59 4.62 -6.67
CA MET A 130 -3.23 5.96 -6.21
C MET A 130 -4.31 6.98 -6.60
N SER A 131 -4.32 8.08 -5.86
CA SER A 131 -4.97 9.31 -6.30
C SER A 131 -4.27 9.85 -7.54
N VAL A 132 -5.06 10.37 -8.48
CA VAL A 132 -4.54 10.95 -9.71
C VAL A 132 -5.08 12.35 -9.93
N PRO A 133 -4.27 13.25 -10.51
CA PRO A 133 -4.74 14.58 -10.86
C PRO A 133 -5.71 14.51 -12.05
N LEU A 134 -6.70 15.39 -12.00
CA LEU A 134 -7.56 15.71 -13.13
C LEU A 134 -7.20 17.10 -13.62
N THR A 135 -6.95 17.22 -14.92
CA THR A 135 -6.67 18.53 -15.54
C THR A 135 -7.77 18.89 -16.52
N ILE A 136 -8.14 20.16 -16.51
CA ILE A 136 -9.10 20.75 -17.43
C ILE A 136 -8.37 21.84 -18.20
N ASP A 137 -8.21 21.63 -19.49
CA ASP A 137 -7.55 22.56 -20.41
C ASP A 137 -8.59 23.08 -21.41
N ARG A 138 -8.86 24.38 -21.35
CA ARG A 138 -9.81 25.04 -22.25
C ARG A 138 -9.03 25.70 -23.38
N ALA A 139 -9.50 25.55 -24.61
CA ALA A 139 -8.76 25.92 -25.83
C ALA A 139 -8.36 27.41 -25.95
N ASP A 140 -8.81 28.28 -25.04
CA ASP A 140 -8.40 29.67 -24.89
C ASP A 140 -7.21 29.87 -23.92
N GLY A 141 -6.63 28.80 -23.40
CA GLY A 141 -5.46 28.80 -22.51
C GLY A 141 -5.80 28.79 -21.01
N PHE A 142 -7.09 28.73 -20.63
CA PHE A 142 -7.46 28.53 -19.24
C PHE A 142 -7.18 27.09 -18.81
N TYR A 143 -6.45 26.95 -17.71
CA TYR A 143 -6.02 25.66 -17.19
C TYR A 143 -6.37 25.54 -15.71
N GLN A 144 -6.88 24.38 -15.32
CA GLN A 144 -7.04 24.00 -13.92
C GLN A 144 -6.55 22.57 -13.70
N SER A 145 -5.58 22.41 -12.78
CA SER A 145 -5.23 21.10 -12.22
C SER A 145 -5.94 20.91 -10.89
N ILE A 146 -6.55 19.75 -10.71
CA ILE A 146 -7.16 19.34 -9.46
C ILE A 146 -6.42 18.09 -9.00
N ASP A 147 -5.56 18.29 -8.02
CA ASP A 147 -4.81 17.20 -7.40
C ASP A 147 -5.76 16.31 -6.60
N ASN A 148 -5.49 15.00 -6.60
CA ASN A 148 -6.28 14.00 -5.89
C ASN A 148 -7.79 14.02 -6.22
N ALA A 149 -8.15 14.39 -7.45
CA ALA A 149 -9.54 14.49 -7.89
C ALA A 149 -10.21 13.11 -7.98
N ILE A 150 -9.46 12.10 -8.42
CA ILE A 150 -9.95 10.75 -8.71
C ILE A 150 -9.01 9.73 -8.07
N PHE A 151 -9.59 8.61 -7.63
CA PHE A 151 -8.87 7.47 -7.09
C PHE A 151 -9.13 6.25 -7.98
N TYR A 152 -8.06 5.62 -8.45
CA TYR A 152 -8.12 4.32 -9.09
C TYR A 152 -7.99 3.22 -8.05
N ARG A 153 -8.94 2.27 -8.05
CA ARG A 153 -9.00 1.18 -7.08
C ARG A 153 -9.10 -0.20 -7.73
N PHE A 154 -8.73 -1.21 -6.94
CA PHE A 154 -8.83 -2.63 -7.30
C PHE A 154 -10.27 -3.16 -7.15
N GLU A 155 -11.17 -2.82 -8.08
CA GLU A 155 -12.51 -3.43 -8.11
C GLU A 155 -13.05 -3.63 -9.54
N PRO A 156 -13.81 -4.72 -9.82
CA PRO A 156 -13.92 -5.91 -8.99
C PRO A 156 -12.63 -6.73 -9.05
N TYR A 157 -12.24 -7.33 -7.93
CA TYR A 157 -11.10 -8.24 -7.88
C TYR A 157 -11.37 -9.45 -8.78
N SER A 158 -10.57 -9.60 -9.84
CA SER A 158 -10.50 -10.86 -10.57
C SER A 158 -9.05 -11.26 -10.71
N ILE A 159 -8.72 -12.52 -10.50
CA ILE A 159 -7.34 -12.98 -10.61
C ILE A 159 -7.19 -13.68 -11.94
N SER A 160 -6.31 -13.17 -12.79
CA SER A 160 -5.95 -13.80 -14.07
C SER A 160 -4.49 -14.24 -14.01
N GLY A 161 -4.16 -15.24 -14.82
CA GLY A 161 -2.81 -15.80 -14.83
C GLY A 161 -2.44 -16.49 -13.51
N ALA A 162 -3.41 -17.16 -12.89
CA ALA A 162 -3.20 -17.97 -11.70
C ALA A 162 -2.19 -19.08 -11.98
N THR A 163 -0.99 -18.95 -11.45
CA THR A 163 0.02 -20.01 -11.53
C THR A 163 -0.06 -20.83 -10.25
N PRO A 164 -0.44 -22.12 -10.32
CA PRO A 164 -0.42 -22.97 -9.15
C PRO A 164 1.02 -23.07 -8.65
N ILE A 165 1.21 -22.92 -7.35
CA ILE A 165 2.49 -23.20 -6.74
C ILE A 165 2.63 -24.72 -6.66
N VAL A 166 3.66 -25.24 -7.32
CA VAL A 166 3.84 -26.69 -7.51
C VAL A 166 4.40 -27.31 -6.23
N GLY A 167 3.64 -28.24 -5.65
CA GLY A 167 4.01 -29.00 -4.46
C GLY A 167 2.77 -29.30 -3.59
N GLY A 168 2.67 -30.52 -3.06
CA GLY A 168 1.55 -30.90 -2.20
C GLY A 168 1.50 -30.05 -0.93
N MET A 169 0.51 -29.18 -0.83
CA MET A 169 0.24 -28.43 0.39
C MET A 169 -0.81 -29.13 1.22
N GLY A 170 -0.49 -29.41 2.48
CA GLY A 170 -1.49 -29.71 3.48
C GLY A 170 -2.18 -28.43 3.97
N LEU A 171 -3.07 -28.57 4.94
CA LEU A 171 -3.64 -27.43 5.66
C LEU A 171 -2.53 -26.59 6.31
N ILE A 172 -2.66 -25.27 6.20
CA ILE A 172 -1.73 -24.28 6.77
C ILE A 172 -2.35 -23.71 8.04
N ASP A 173 -1.54 -23.47 9.06
CA ASP A 173 -1.99 -22.84 10.32
C ASP A 173 -1.16 -21.60 10.69
N GLN A 174 -0.04 -21.38 10.01
CA GLN A 174 0.75 -20.17 10.13
C GLN A 174 1.31 -19.76 8.77
N PHE A 175 1.32 -18.45 8.52
CA PHE A 175 1.90 -17.91 7.30
C PHE A 175 2.55 -16.55 7.60
N GLN A 176 3.74 -16.33 7.06
CA GLN A 176 4.56 -15.13 7.25
C GLN A 176 5.23 -14.71 5.94
N VAL A 177 5.36 -13.40 5.77
CA VAL A 177 6.12 -12.77 4.69
C VAL A 177 7.42 -12.26 5.30
N ALA A 178 8.54 -12.68 4.74
CA ALA A 178 9.85 -12.32 5.27
C ALA A 178 10.88 -12.38 4.15
N GLN A 179 11.80 -11.42 4.08
CA GLN A 179 13.01 -11.58 3.27
C GLN A 179 13.82 -12.74 3.87
N LEU A 180 13.85 -13.92 3.25
CA LEU A 180 14.66 -15.06 3.72
C LEU A 180 15.97 -15.18 2.94
N ASP A 181 16.13 -14.41 1.88
CA ASP A 181 17.40 -14.21 1.20
C ASP A 181 17.89 -12.77 1.41
N LEU A 182 18.98 -12.55 2.16
CA LEU A 182 19.50 -11.19 2.37
C LEU A 182 20.17 -10.60 1.12
N ASP A 183 20.50 -11.44 0.13
CA ASP A 183 21.06 -10.98 -1.15
C ASP A 183 19.96 -10.57 -2.14
N ASP A 184 18.71 -10.99 -1.92
CA ASP A 184 17.53 -10.55 -2.67
C ASP A 184 16.64 -9.63 -1.81
N PRO A 185 16.42 -8.36 -2.17
CA PRO A 185 15.57 -7.46 -1.40
C PRO A 185 14.08 -7.87 -1.40
N ARG A 186 13.68 -8.85 -2.21
CA ARG A 186 12.29 -9.30 -2.33
C ARG A 186 11.93 -10.26 -1.20
N ALA A 187 10.69 -10.20 -0.76
CA ALA A 187 10.20 -11.05 0.32
C ALA A 187 9.93 -12.48 -0.17
N ASP A 188 10.32 -13.46 0.65
CA ASP A 188 9.95 -14.86 0.54
C ASP A 188 8.74 -15.17 1.42
N PHE A 189 8.25 -16.39 1.28
CA PHE A 189 7.14 -16.90 2.08
C PHE A 189 7.57 -18.01 2.99
N LEU A 190 7.18 -17.89 4.26
CA LEU A 190 7.32 -18.94 5.25
C LEU A 190 5.94 -19.39 5.69
N PHE A 191 5.68 -20.68 5.65
CA PHE A 191 4.41 -21.24 6.10
C PHE A 191 4.62 -22.48 6.95
N LYS A 192 3.75 -22.65 7.95
CA LYS A 192 3.66 -23.85 8.78
C LYS A 192 2.36 -24.57 8.46
N LYS A 193 2.46 -25.88 8.34
CA LYS A 193 1.33 -26.78 8.15
C LYS A 193 0.71 -27.13 9.49
N THR A 194 -0.55 -27.54 9.48
CA THR A 194 -1.30 -28.00 10.67
C THR A 194 -0.69 -29.25 11.31
N ASN A 195 0.05 -30.07 10.55
CA ASN A 195 0.83 -31.19 11.10
C ASN A 195 2.13 -30.75 11.80
N GLY A 196 2.43 -29.45 11.80
CA GLY A 196 3.57 -28.81 12.43
C GLY A 196 4.84 -28.73 11.57
N THR A 197 4.90 -29.36 10.40
CA THR A 197 6.04 -29.15 9.49
C THR A 197 5.93 -27.80 8.78
N PHE A 198 7.00 -27.33 8.15
CA PHE A 198 6.99 -26.02 7.48
C PHE A 198 7.63 -26.08 6.09
N GLY A 199 7.44 -25.01 5.33
CA GLY A 199 8.11 -24.82 4.07
C GLY A 199 8.29 -23.35 3.73
N VAL A 200 9.10 -23.13 2.70
CA VAL A 200 9.37 -21.82 2.13
C VAL A 200 8.99 -21.81 0.68
N ILE A 201 8.50 -20.67 0.22
CA ILE A 201 8.30 -20.40 -1.20
C ILE A 201 9.22 -19.23 -1.53
N PRO A 202 10.40 -19.52 -2.11
CA PRO A 202 11.32 -18.49 -2.53
C PRO A 202 10.70 -17.69 -3.66
N ASN A 203 10.84 -16.38 -3.59
CA ASN A 203 10.29 -15.50 -4.61
C ASN A 203 10.92 -15.71 -6.00
N GLU A 204 12.16 -16.21 -6.08
CA GLU A 204 12.81 -16.47 -7.37
C GLU A 204 12.32 -17.73 -8.10
N SER A 205 11.75 -18.72 -7.40
CA SER A 205 11.49 -20.04 -7.98
C SER A 205 10.02 -20.45 -8.03
N ASN A 206 9.15 -19.85 -7.20
CA ASN A 206 7.74 -20.28 -7.02
C ASN A 206 7.58 -21.79 -6.75
N ILE A 207 8.64 -22.46 -6.30
CA ILE A 207 8.67 -23.87 -5.94
C ILE A 207 8.67 -23.97 -4.42
N ILE A 208 7.86 -24.88 -3.89
CA ILE A 208 7.83 -25.11 -2.45
C ILE A 208 9.06 -25.90 -2.01
N LEU A 209 9.88 -25.27 -1.18
CA LEU A 209 10.96 -25.94 -0.47
C LEU A 209 10.41 -26.42 0.89
N GLN A 210 10.43 -27.72 1.13
CA GLN A 210 9.93 -28.29 2.39
C GLN A 210 11.09 -28.46 3.39
N SER A 211 10.79 -28.34 4.69
CA SER A 211 11.70 -28.79 5.72
C SER A 211 11.96 -30.30 5.57
N THR A 212 13.21 -30.74 5.75
CA THR A 212 13.55 -32.17 5.73
C THR A 212 12.94 -32.95 6.89
N ASP A 213 12.67 -32.26 8.01
CA ASP A 213 12.23 -32.89 9.24
C ASP A 213 10.71 -32.96 9.36
N THR A 214 10.26 -33.95 10.12
CA THR A 214 8.83 -34.20 10.43
C THR A 214 8.45 -33.71 11.83
N ILE A 215 9.28 -32.83 12.42
CA ILE A 215 9.07 -32.30 13.76
C ILE A 215 7.80 -31.43 13.77
N PRO A 216 6.87 -31.64 14.72
CA PRO A 216 5.64 -30.87 14.80
C PRO A 216 5.91 -29.53 15.51
N PHE A 217 6.28 -28.49 14.76
CA PHE A 217 6.51 -27.16 15.32
C PHE A 217 5.21 -26.49 15.77
N ILE A 218 5.31 -25.80 16.90
CA ILE A 218 4.26 -24.93 17.46
C ILE A 218 4.24 -23.61 16.70
N LYS A 219 5.43 -23.06 16.43
CA LYS A 219 5.63 -21.79 15.72
C LYS A 219 6.86 -21.88 14.85
N VAL A 220 6.85 -21.25 13.68
CA VAL A 220 8.04 -21.11 12.83
C VAL A 220 8.20 -19.65 12.45
N VAL A 221 9.37 -19.06 12.66
CA VAL A 221 9.62 -17.63 12.37
C VAL A 221 10.84 -17.45 11.49
N PRO A 222 10.90 -16.40 10.65
CA PRO A 222 12.15 -16.04 9.98
C PRO A 222 13.22 -15.80 11.03
N GLY A 223 14.45 -16.21 10.79
CA GLY A 223 15.57 -16.02 11.70
C GLY A 223 16.67 -15.26 10.99
N TYR A 224 16.86 -13.98 11.32
CA TYR A 224 17.84 -13.15 10.62
C TYR A 224 19.27 -13.31 11.15
N PHE A 225 19.64 -14.50 11.60
CA PHE A 225 20.90 -14.73 12.30
C PHE A 225 22.09 -14.50 11.37
N THR A 226 22.97 -13.57 11.74
CA THR A 226 24.12 -13.21 10.93
C THR A 226 25.16 -14.31 10.92
N THR A 227 25.29 -14.95 9.76
CA THR A 227 26.44 -15.80 9.43
C THR A 227 27.36 -15.06 8.47
N SER A 228 28.62 -15.49 8.36
CA SER A 228 29.53 -15.02 7.31
C SER A 228 29.02 -15.25 5.88
N SER A 229 27.91 -15.99 5.71
CA SER A 229 27.29 -16.33 4.43
C SER A 229 26.04 -15.51 4.07
N LYS A 230 25.64 -14.49 4.86
CA LYS A 230 24.44 -13.66 4.62
C LYS A 230 23.13 -14.45 4.39
N LYS A 231 23.05 -15.70 4.85
CA LYS A 231 21.83 -16.50 4.65
C LYS A 231 20.86 -16.21 5.79
N SER A 232 19.61 -15.85 5.46
CA SER A 232 18.58 -15.87 6.50
C SER A 232 18.28 -17.32 6.87
N ASN A 233 18.07 -17.51 8.14
CA ASN A 233 17.72 -18.77 8.75
C ASN A 233 16.22 -18.79 9.07
N ILE A 234 15.75 -19.92 9.57
CA ILE A 234 14.38 -20.10 10.04
C ILE A 234 14.46 -20.74 11.41
N ALA A 235 13.71 -20.23 12.38
CA ALA A 235 13.61 -20.81 13.70
C ALA A 235 12.28 -21.57 13.84
N GLY A 236 12.36 -22.88 14.03
CA GLY A 236 11.23 -23.74 14.37
C GLY A 236 11.19 -23.98 15.88
N VAL A 237 10.07 -23.65 16.52
CA VAL A 237 9.89 -23.73 17.97
C VAL A 237 8.98 -24.91 18.31
N THR A 238 9.46 -25.82 19.17
CA THR A 238 8.68 -26.92 19.76
C THR A 238 8.32 -26.57 21.21
N ASP A 239 7.85 -27.53 22.00
CA ASP A 239 7.49 -27.27 23.40
C ASP A 239 8.68 -26.84 24.26
N ASP A 240 9.88 -27.36 24.01
CA ASP A 240 11.06 -27.14 24.84
C ASP A 240 12.35 -26.89 24.06
N GLN A 241 12.30 -26.92 22.72
CA GLN A 241 13.46 -26.73 21.87
C GLN A 241 13.18 -25.70 20.78
N VAL A 242 14.26 -25.09 20.30
CA VAL A 242 14.26 -24.25 19.12
C VAL A 242 15.29 -24.81 18.16
N TYR A 243 14.85 -25.01 16.94
CA TYR A 243 15.61 -25.57 15.84
C TYR A 243 15.90 -24.45 14.85
N VAL A 244 17.12 -24.40 14.35
CA VAL A 244 17.53 -23.45 13.33
C VAL A 244 17.78 -24.18 12.03
N TYR A 245 17.20 -23.64 10.97
CA TYR A 245 17.27 -24.14 9.61
C TYR A 245 17.89 -23.09 8.70
N SER A 246 18.63 -23.54 7.69
CA SER A 246 19.11 -22.69 6.60
C SER A 246 18.80 -23.33 5.25
N LYS A 247 18.59 -22.47 4.26
CA LYS A 247 18.59 -22.84 2.84
C LYS A 247 20.03 -23.12 2.38
N ASP A 248 20.31 -24.32 1.92
CA ASP A 248 21.62 -24.68 1.37
C ASP A 248 21.78 -24.21 -0.10
N ALA A 249 22.93 -24.47 -0.71
CA ALA A 249 23.18 -24.10 -2.10
C ALA A 249 22.37 -24.94 -3.12
N ALA A 250 21.77 -26.05 -2.67
CA ALA A 250 20.92 -26.93 -3.47
C ALA A 250 19.42 -26.60 -3.30
N ASN A 251 19.09 -25.45 -2.69
CA ASN A 251 17.71 -25.04 -2.37
C ASN A 251 16.98 -26.03 -1.44
N MET A 252 17.70 -26.72 -0.56
CA MET A 252 17.11 -27.55 0.50
C MET A 252 17.08 -26.80 1.82
N ILE A 253 16.02 -27.00 2.61
CA ILE A 253 15.89 -26.46 3.97
C ILE A 253 16.36 -27.53 4.95
N ASN A 254 17.58 -27.39 5.45
CA ASN A 254 18.18 -28.35 6.37
C ASN A 254 18.32 -27.76 7.77
N GLN A 255 18.15 -28.60 8.79
CA GLN A 255 18.50 -28.25 10.15
C GLN A 255 20.01 -28.05 10.25
N ILE A 256 20.43 -26.93 10.82
CA ILE A 256 21.85 -26.62 11.04
C ILE A 256 22.21 -26.60 12.52
N ASN A 257 21.24 -26.34 13.40
CA ASN A 257 21.46 -26.36 14.84
C ASN A 257 20.13 -26.51 15.60
N PHE A 258 20.20 -26.83 16.89
CA PHE A 258 19.07 -26.73 17.81
C PHE A 258 19.58 -26.42 19.22
N PHE A 259 18.70 -25.90 20.06
CA PHE A 259 18.98 -25.71 21.48
C PHE A 259 17.75 -25.96 22.33
N THR A 260 17.98 -26.35 23.57
CA THR A 260 16.93 -26.53 24.56
C THR A 260 16.68 -25.22 25.28
N THR A 261 15.42 -24.83 25.37
CA THR A 261 14.98 -23.67 26.12
C THR A 261 14.82 -24.03 27.59
N SER A 262 14.96 -23.05 28.47
CA SER A 262 14.87 -23.28 29.93
C SER A 262 13.46 -23.59 30.43
N LYS A 263 12.42 -23.34 29.61
CA LYS A 263 11.01 -23.44 29.98
C LYS A 263 10.18 -24.05 28.86
N LYS A 264 9.25 -24.94 29.22
CA LYS A 264 8.33 -25.57 28.27
C LYS A 264 7.09 -24.72 27.98
N GLY A 265 6.30 -25.11 26.99
CA GLY A 265 4.94 -24.58 26.77
C GLY A 265 4.93 -23.24 26.04
N ASN A 266 5.65 -23.18 24.92
CA ASN A 266 5.75 -21.98 24.09
C ASN A 266 4.38 -21.55 23.54
N LYS A 267 4.12 -20.25 23.57
CA LYS A 267 2.86 -19.64 23.10
C LYS A 267 3.04 -18.94 21.78
N ASP A 268 4.11 -18.16 21.67
CA ASP A 268 4.41 -17.41 20.47
C ASP A 268 5.91 -17.12 20.37
N ALA A 269 6.37 -16.77 19.18
CA ALA A 269 7.75 -16.35 18.95
C ALA A 269 7.80 -15.28 17.87
N LEU A 270 8.81 -14.44 17.95
CA LEU A 270 9.07 -13.33 17.04
C LEU A 270 10.57 -13.16 16.87
N SER A 271 11.04 -13.06 15.64
CA SER A 271 12.39 -12.56 15.38
C SER A 271 12.36 -11.05 15.19
N ILE A 272 13.36 -10.42 15.77
CA ILE A 272 13.46 -8.97 15.83
C ILE A 272 14.93 -8.62 15.99
N ASP A 273 15.32 -7.50 15.40
CA ASP A 273 16.58 -6.84 15.71
C ASP A 273 16.34 -5.89 16.89
N ILE A 274 16.90 -6.25 18.05
CA ILE A 274 16.69 -5.55 19.33
C ILE A 274 17.87 -4.59 19.62
N ASP A 275 19.02 -4.77 18.97
CA ASP A 275 20.20 -3.92 19.14
C ASP A 275 20.60 -3.14 17.87
N PRO A 276 19.92 -2.03 17.54
CA PRO A 276 20.16 -1.27 16.29
C PRO A 276 21.56 -0.66 16.12
N ILE A 277 22.42 -0.82 17.13
CA ILE A 277 23.82 -0.35 17.16
C ILE A 277 24.75 -1.39 16.51
N MET A 278 24.41 -2.68 16.56
CA MET A 278 25.12 -3.74 15.83
C MET A 278 24.34 -4.00 14.55
N GLN A 279 25.03 -4.12 13.40
CA GLN A 279 24.38 -4.31 12.10
C GLN A 279 23.79 -5.72 11.91
N ASP A 280 23.63 -6.47 13.00
CA ASP A 280 23.40 -7.91 12.99
C ASP A 280 22.01 -8.22 13.58
N ARG A 281 21.05 -8.61 12.75
CA ARG A 281 19.65 -8.92 13.16
C ARG A 281 19.55 -10.26 13.91
N ASP A 282 20.10 -10.36 15.12
CA ASP A 282 20.44 -11.65 15.71
C ASP A 282 19.54 -12.11 16.89
N GLU A 283 18.43 -11.44 17.20
CA GLU A 283 17.58 -11.81 18.33
C GLU A 283 16.29 -12.58 18.00
N LEU A 284 15.98 -13.52 18.89
CA LEU A 284 14.73 -14.27 18.92
C LEU A 284 14.04 -14.04 20.25
N VAL A 285 12.80 -13.55 20.18
CA VAL A 285 11.91 -13.41 21.32
C VAL A 285 10.96 -14.60 21.36
N ILE A 286 10.84 -15.22 22.53
CA ILE A 286 9.93 -16.33 22.77
C ILE A 286 9.07 -16.00 23.98
N ILE A 287 7.76 -16.22 23.82
CA ILE A 287 6.81 -16.20 24.93
C ILE A 287 6.56 -17.64 25.36
N ASN A 288 6.86 -17.91 26.62
CA ASN A 288 6.67 -19.20 27.25
C ASN A 288 5.53 -19.10 28.26
N TYR A 289 4.89 -20.22 28.55
CA TYR A 289 3.89 -20.33 29.61
C TYR A 289 4.21 -21.52 30.50
N GLU A 290 4.40 -21.24 31.79
CA GLU A 290 4.56 -22.24 32.81
C GLU A 290 3.31 -22.25 33.72
N PRO A 291 2.56 -23.37 33.79
CA PRO A 291 1.34 -23.43 34.57
C PRO A 291 1.48 -23.00 36.04
N ALA A 292 2.66 -23.20 36.63
CA ALA A 292 2.94 -22.86 38.03
C ALA A 292 3.33 -21.39 38.24
N ASN A 293 3.92 -20.73 37.24
CA ASN A 293 4.59 -19.44 37.41
C ASN A 293 4.14 -18.35 36.43
N GLY A 294 3.13 -18.62 35.59
CA GLY A 294 2.62 -17.66 34.61
C GLY A 294 3.43 -17.65 33.31
N SER A 295 3.38 -16.52 32.59
CA SER A 295 4.12 -16.37 31.34
C SER A 295 5.47 -15.71 31.55
N PHE A 296 6.39 -16.00 30.63
CA PHE A 296 7.73 -15.40 30.60
C PHE A 296 8.05 -14.99 29.17
N ILE A 297 8.78 -13.90 29.04
CA ILE A 297 9.39 -13.49 27.78
C ILE A 297 10.88 -13.72 27.88
N TYR A 298 11.41 -14.47 26.93
CA TYR A 298 12.84 -14.70 26.79
C TYR A 298 13.34 -14.05 25.51
N GLY A 299 14.37 -13.22 25.64
CA GLY A 299 15.11 -12.67 24.53
C GLY A 299 16.42 -13.42 24.41
N TYR A 300 16.57 -14.17 23.32
CA TYR A 300 17.78 -14.91 22.99
C TYR A 300 18.63 -14.07 22.04
N LYS A 301 19.89 -13.86 22.41
CA LYS A 301 20.90 -13.39 21.47
C LYS A 301 21.55 -14.58 20.79
N ILE A 302 21.65 -14.53 19.46
CA ILE A 302 22.06 -15.67 18.63
C ILE A 302 23.32 -15.31 17.87
N LYS A 303 24.47 -15.69 18.41
CA LYS A 303 25.74 -15.43 17.75
C LYS A 303 26.18 -16.61 16.90
N ALA A 304 26.41 -16.41 15.60
CA ALA A 304 27.11 -17.40 14.79
C ALA A 304 28.62 -17.29 15.04
N ASP A 305 29.23 -18.30 15.65
CA ASP A 305 30.68 -18.30 15.90
C ASP A 305 31.48 -18.86 14.71
N THR A 306 30.86 -19.74 13.90
CA THR A 306 31.36 -20.21 12.59
C THR A 306 30.17 -20.56 11.69
N ALA A 307 30.39 -20.88 10.40
CA ALA A 307 29.33 -21.23 9.44
C ALA A 307 28.43 -22.42 9.86
N ALA A 308 28.77 -23.17 10.92
CA ALA A 308 28.03 -24.34 11.40
C ALA A 308 27.75 -24.34 12.92
N SER A 309 28.09 -23.29 13.66
CA SER A 309 27.88 -23.24 15.13
C SER A 309 27.20 -21.94 15.56
N PHE A 310 26.03 -22.07 16.18
CA PHE A 310 25.31 -20.95 16.78
C PHE A 310 25.35 -21.08 18.30
N ASN A 311 25.72 -20.00 18.98
CA ASN A 311 25.65 -19.89 20.42
C ASN A 311 24.41 -19.07 20.79
N PHE A 312 23.50 -19.73 21.49
CA PHE A 312 22.28 -19.16 22.02
C PHE A 312 22.49 -18.84 23.49
N SER A 313 22.29 -17.58 23.85
CA SER A 313 22.26 -17.17 25.25
C SER A 313 20.95 -16.45 25.53
N ALA A 314 20.19 -16.97 26.49
CA ALA A 314 19.06 -16.22 27.06
C ALA A 314 19.66 -15.00 27.75
N LYS A 315 19.47 -13.83 27.15
CA LYS A 315 20.09 -12.59 27.61
C LYS A 315 19.11 -11.73 28.41
N TYR A 316 17.83 -11.80 28.04
CA TYR A 316 16.78 -10.96 28.60
C TYR A 316 15.64 -11.86 29.07
N VAL A 317 15.15 -11.63 30.29
CA VAL A 317 14.04 -12.41 30.87
C VAL A 317 13.09 -11.47 31.59
N LEU A 318 11.83 -11.50 31.21
CA LEU A 318 10.77 -10.79 31.93
C LEU A 318 9.66 -11.77 32.34
N SER A 319 9.41 -11.85 33.65
CA SER A 319 8.26 -12.59 34.18
C SER A 319 6.99 -11.76 34.04
N LEU A 320 5.88 -12.42 33.70
CA LEU A 320 4.59 -11.80 33.47
C LEU A 320 3.57 -12.33 34.49
N ASP A 321 2.88 -11.41 35.15
CA ASP A 321 1.82 -11.72 36.13
C ASP A 321 0.50 -12.20 35.50
N TYR A 322 0.50 -12.47 34.19
CA TYR A 322 -0.68 -12.81 33.39
C TYR A 322 -0.33 -13.89 32.36
N ILE A 323 -1.36 -14.48 31.75
CA ILE A 323 -1.18 -15.45 30.66
C ILE A 323 -1.01 -14.67 29.36
N ALA A 324 0.19 -14.67 28.80
CA ALA A 324 0.48 -14.09 27.51
C ALA A 324 0.06 -15.03 26.37
N HIS A 325 -0.42 -14.46 25.26
CA HIS A 325 -0.94 -15.22 24.12
C HIS A 325 -0.20 -14.94 22.81
N ALA A 326 0.13 -13.69 22.53
CA ALA A 326 0.79 -13.28 21.30
C ALA A 326 1.76 -12.12 21.53
N VAL A 327 2.74 -11.99 20.62
CA VAL A 327 3.70 -10.89 20.59
C VAL A 327 3.83 -10.32 19.19
N THR A 328 3.99 -9.01 19.10
CA THR A 328 4.41 -8.32 17.89
C THR A 328 5.34 -7.17 18.21
N THR A 329 5.99 -6.63 17.18
CA THR A 329 6.83 -5.42 17.30
C THR A 329 5.94 -4.19 17.49
N TYR A 330 6.38 -3.22 18.29
CA TYR A 330 5.73 -1.92 18.42
C TYR A 330 6.78 -0.84 18.28
N ARG A 331 6.63 0.01 17.27
CA ARG A 331 7.56 1.14 17.02
C ARG A 331 6.93 2.42 17.50
N SER A 332 7.56 3.11 18.45
CA SER A 332 7.04 4.40 18.94
C SER A 332 6.98 5.51 17.88
N SER A 333 7.65 5.34 16.74
CA SER A 333 7.56 6.20 15.57
C SER A 333 7.49 5.40 14.27
N SER A 334 6.86 5.97 13.23
CA SER A 334 6.75 5.37 11.89
C SER A 334 8.10 5.08 11.23
N SER A 335 9.17 5.79 11.64
CA SER A 335 10.56 5.55 11.24
C SER A 335 11.44 5.28 12.46
N GLY A 336 12.28 4.25 12.42
CA GLY A 336 13.26 3.96 13.48
C GLY A 336 13.43 2.47 13.77
N ALA A 337 14.37 2.18 14.68
CA ALA A 337 14.54 0.83 15.23
C ALA A 337 13.31 0.43 16.06
N ILE A 338 13.08 -0.87 16.20
CA ILE A 338 12.02 -1.34 17.09
C ILE A 338 12.49 -1.12 18.53
N ASP A 339 11.75 -0.32 19.27
CA ASP A 339 12.08 0.05 20.65
C ASP A 339 11.21 -0.68 21.68
N ARG A 340 10.06 -1.23 21.25
CA ARG A 340 9.12 -1.93 22.12
C ARG A 340 8.54 -3.20 21.51
N LEU A 341 8.09 -4.08 22.38
CA LEU A 341 7.26 -5.23 22.08
C LEU A 341 5.85 -4.96 22.57
N LEU A 342 4.87 -5.37 21.78
CA LEU A 342 3.47 -5.41 22.18
C LEU A 342 3.08 -6.85 22.46
N ILE A 343 2.54 -7.09 23.65
CA ILE A 343 2.17 -8.43 24.10
C ILE A 343 0.72 -8.43 24.52
N SER A 344 -0.04 -9.41 24.05
CA SER A 344 -1.41 -9.62 24.51
C SER A 344 -1.43 -10.58 25.68
N GLY A 345 -2.38 -10.35 26.57
CA GLY A 345 -2.58 -11.21 27.72
C GLY A 345 -4.01 -11.33 28.17
N THR A 346 -4.26 -12.32 29.01
CA THR A 346 -5.44 -12.38 29.86
C THR A 346 -5.01 -12.11 31.30
N ALA A 347 -5.55 -11.06 31.92
CA ALA A 347 -5.33 -10.78 33.34
C ALA A 347 -5.87 -11.96 34.18
N THR A 348 -4.98 -12.66 34.89
CA THR A 348 -5.36 -13.74 35.80
C THR A 348 -5.23 -13.34 37.27
N HIS A 349 -4.64 -12.18 37.55
CA HIS A 349 -4.41 -11.66 38.89
C HIS A 349 -4.84 -10.20 39.00
N THR A 350 -5.27 -9.79 40.21
CA THR A 350 -5.64 -8.42 40.56
C THR A 350 -4.43 -7.47 40.68
N ARG A 351 -3.22 -7.95 40.42
CA ARG A 351 -1.97 -7.18 40.56
C ARG A 351 -1.73 -6.19 39.43
N ILE A 352 -2.43 -6.33 38.31
CA ILE A 352 -2.36 -5.39 37.19
C ILE A 352 -3.35 -4.24 37.50
N PRO A 353 -2.86 -2.99 37.65
CA PRO A 353 -3.71 -1.86 37.99
C PRO A 353 -4.83 -1.66 36.97
N GLY A 354 -6.08 -1.53 37.43
CA GLY A 354 -7.22 -1.18 36.57
C GLY A 354 -7.83 -2.32 35.76
N THR A 355 -7.40 -3.57 35.93
CA THR A 355 -7.99 -4.73 35.22
C THR A 355 -8.79 -5.65 36.12
N ASP A 356 -10.00 -6.02 35.69
CA ASP A 356 -10.74 -7.14 36.25
C ASP A 356 -10.14 -8.49 35.79
N VAL A 357 -10.27 -9.51 36.63
CA VAL A 357 -9.82 -10.88 36.32
C VAL A 357 -10.56 -11.40 35.08
N ASN A 358 -9.86 -12.09 34.18
CA ASN A 358 -10.34 -12.60 32.89
C ASN A 358 -10.63 -11.55 31.80
N ARG A 359 -10.06 -10.34 31.90
CA ARG A 359 -10.06 -9.38 30.78
C ARG A 359 -8.81 -9.47 29.92
N GLY A 360 -8.94 -9.00 28.68
CA GLY A 360 -7.81 -8.80 27.78
C GLY A 360 -6.98 -7.59 28.17
N LEU A 361 -5.70 -7.63 27.86
CA LEU A 361 -4.81 -6.48 27.95
C LEU A 361 -3.81 -6.49 26.82
N TYR A 362 -3.26 -5.31 26.53
CA TYR A 362 -1.99 -5.17 25.86
C TYR A 362 -0.93 -4.69 26.85
N HIS A 363 0.27 -5.22 26.74
CA HIS A 363 1.42 -4.84 27.55
C HIS A 363 2.54 -4.41 26.61
N LEU A 364 2.94 -3.15 26.74
CA LEU A 364 4.13 -2.61 26.11
C LEU A 364 5.34 -2.95 26.98
N VAL A 365 6.33 -3.58 26.35
CA VAL A 365 7.61 -3.91 26.96
C VAL A 365 8.68 -3.17 26.20
N THR A 366 9.40 -2.29 26.88
CA THR A 366 10.50 -1.51 26.26
C THR A 366 11.81 -2.26 26.40
N PHE A 367 12.68 -2.10 25.41
CA PHE A 367 14.05 -2.56 25.46
C PHE A 367 15.03 -1.40 25.73
N ASN A 368 15.81 -1.50 26.81
CA ASN A 368 16.92 -0.58 27.08
C ASN A 368 18.05 -1.35 27.80
N GLY A 369 18.69 -2.27 27.07
CA GLY A 369 19.70 -3.19 27.58
C GLY A 369 19.15 -4.41 28.34
N ASP A 370 17.86 -4.39 28.70
CA ASP A 370 17.07 -5.52 29.20
C ASP A 370 15.58 -5.25 28.92
N PHE A 371 14.72 -6.26 29.07
CA PHE A 371 13.27 -6.10 28.98
C PHE A 371 12.71 -5.44 30.23
N LYS A 372 11.97 -4.35 30.03
CA LYS A 372 11.31 -3.63 31.11
C LYS A 372 9.83 -3.47 30.78
N SER A 373 8.99 -3.81 31.75
CA SER A 373 7.57 -3.44 31.72
C SER A 373 7.47 -1.92 31.63
N ASP A 374 6.75 -1.45 30.62
CA ASP A 374 6.56 -0.02 30.35
C ASP A 374 5.13 0.39 30.70
N GLN A 375 4.15 -0.12 29.93
CA GLN A 375 2.76 0.27 30.10
C GLN A 375 1.79 -0.88 29.82
N TYR A 376 0.73 -0.95 30.64
CA TYR A 376 -0.47 -1.73 30.33
C TYR A 376 -1.52 -0.85 29.66
N ILE A 377 -2.08 -1.34 28.55
CA ILE A 377 -3.23 -0.75 27.87
C ILE A 377 -4.41 -1.68 28.09
N THR A 378 -5.43 -1.14 28.75
CA THR A 378 -6.56 -1.90 29.25
C THR A 378 -7.83 -1.11 28.98
N ASP A 379 -8.86 -1.78 28.50
CA ASP A 379 -10.18 -1.21 28.24
C ASP A 379 -11.23 -2.23 28.69
N ALA A 380 -12.37 -1.78 29.20
CA ALA A 380 -13.46 -2.66 29.59
C ALA A 380 -14.01 -3.48 28.41
N ALA A 381 -13.82 -3.02 27.18
CA ALA A 381 -14.19 -3.69 25.95
C ALA A 381 -13.19 -4.77 25.50
N LEU A 382 -11.97 -4.82 26.03
CA LEU A 382 -10.96 -5.80 25.60
C LEU A 382 -11.26 -7.21 26.17
N PRO A 383 -11.50 -8.22 25.33
CA PRO A 383 -11.80 -9.57 25.79
C PRO A 383 -10.52 -10.36 26.09
N ALA A 384 -10.64 -11.40 26.90
CA ALA A 384 -9.60 -12.41 27.02
C ALA A 384 -9.29 -13.09 25.67
N GLY A 385 -8.11 -13.70 25.57
CA GLY A 385 -7.75 -14.58 24.46
C GLY A 385 -7.49 -13.85 23.14
N LEU A 386 -6.85 -12.69 23.21
CA LEU A 386 -6.30 -11.99 22.06
C LEU A 386 -5.06 -12.76 21.56
N VAL A 387 -5.19 -13.49 20.45
CA VAL A 387 -4.19 -14.48 19.98
C VAL A 387 -3.44 -14.07 18.72
N SER A 388 -3.85 -12.97 18.09
CA SER A 388 -3.11 -12.35 16.98
C SER A 388 -3.03 -10.86 17.24
N LEU A 389 -1.89 -10.25 16.89
CA LEU A 389 -1.61 -8.84 17.11
C LEU A 389 -1.01 -8.20 15.87
N LEU A 390 -1.30 -6.92 15.72
CA LEU A 390 -0.73 -6.02 14.74
C LEU A 390 -0.54 -4.66 15.41
N ALA A 391 0.61 -4.03 15.18
CA ALA A 391 0.83 -2.63 15.50
C ALA A 391 1.19 -1.88 14.22
N SER A 392 0.40 -0.87 13.87
CA SER A 392 0.58 -0.06 12.67
C SER A 392 -0.13 1.27 12.86
N ASP A 393 0.37 2.34 12.25
CA ASP A 393 -0.31 3.63 12.20
C ASP A 393 -1.53 3.51 11.26
N LEU A 394 -2.71 3.20 11.81
CA LEU A 394 -3.91 2.88 11.04
C LEU A 394 -4.68 4.15 10.68
N ASP A 395 -4.65 5.17 11.54
CA ASP A 395 -5.30 6.46 11.30
C ASP A 395 -4.38 7.54 10.71
N GLN A 396 -3.11 7.21 10.47
CA GLN A 396 -2.08 8.07 9.89
C GLN A 396 -1.74 9.29 10.75
N ASP A 397 -1.93 9.19 12.06
CA ASP A 397 -1.59 10.28 12.98
C ASP A 397 -0.10 10.34 13.34
N GLY A 398 0.70 9.39 12.84
CA GLY A 398 2.13 9.25 13.08
C GLY A 398 2.48 8.35 14.27
N SER A 399 1.48 7.85 15.00
CA SER A 399 1.62 6.94 16.14
C SER A 399 1.14 5.53 15.78
N PRO A 400 1.82 4.47 16.22
CA PRO A 400 1.33 3.11 16.00
C PRO A 400 0.01 2.84 16.76
N ASP A 401 -1.04 2.43 16.06
CA ASP A 401 -2.24 1.86 16.65
C ASP A 401 -2.09 0.36 16.88
N ILE A 402 -3.05 -0.23 17.61
CA ILE A 402 -3.03 -1.65 17.96
C ILE A 402 -4.29 -2.33 17.45
N ALA A 403 -4.13 -3.43 16.72
CA ALA A 403 -5.22 -4.34 16.39
C ALA A 403 -4.96 -5.73 16.99
N GLY A 404 -5.99 -6.35 17.57
CA GLY A 404 -5.91 -7.71 18.10
C GLY A 404 -7.15 -8.54 17.83
N TYR A 405 -6.96 -9.81 17.47
CA TYR A 405 -8.06 -10.75 17.25
C TYR A 405 -8.29 -11.63 18.48
N SER A 406 -9.54 -11.70 18.94
CA SER A 406 -9.94 -12.61 20.02
C SER A 406 -10.54 -13.90 19.49
N LYS A 407 -9.90 -15.03 19.80
CA LYS A 407 -10.50 -16.35 19.52
C LYS A 407 -11.76 -16.64 20.34
N VAL A 408 -11.96 -15.91 21.45
CA VAL A 408 -13.13 -16.09 22.33
C VAL A 408 -14.36 -15.45 21.70
N THR A 409 -14.22 -14.22 21.20
CA THR A 409 -15.35 -13.49 20.60
C THR A 409 -15.46 -13.66 19.09
N GLY A 410 -14.37 -14.02 18.40
CA GLY A 410 -14.30 -14.04 16.93
C GLY A 410 -14.26 -12.64 16.32
N SER A 411 -13.76 -11.65 17.05
CA SER A 411 -13.78 -10.23 16.65
C SER A 411 -12.38 -9.64 16.70
N VAL A 412 -12.17 -8.59 15.91
CA VAL A 412 -10.97 -7.75 15.96
C VAL A 412 -11.26 -6.52 16.80
N TYR A 413 -10.30 -6.15 17.63
CA TYR A 413 -10.35 -5.00 18.52
C TYR A 413 -9.26 -4.06 18.09
N VAL A 414 -9.62 -2.80 17.82
CA VAL A 414 -8.68 -1.76 17.41
C VAL A 414 -8.61 -0.74 18.52
N THR A 415 -7.41 -0.46 19.01
CA THR A 415 -7.13 0.58 20.00
C THR A 415 -6.27 1.63 19.36
N LEU A 416 -6.86 2.81 19.15
CA LEU A 416 -6.15 3.95 18.57
C LEU A 416 -5.30 4.62 19.66
N SER A 417 -3.99 4.68 19.45
CA SER A 417 -3.02 4.96 20.53
C SER A 417 -3.19 6.36 21.12
N LYS A 418 -3.56 7.35 20.30
CA LYS A 418 -3.81 8.73 20.75
C LYS A 418 -5.08 8.88 21.57
N TYR A 419 -6.10 8.07 21.28
CA TYR A 419 -7.43 8.22 21.87
C TYR A 419 -7.67 7.26 23.04
N LYS A 420 -6.82 6.22 23.21
CA LYS A 420 -7.02 5.13 24.18
C LYS A 420 -8.42 4.50 24.12
N THR A 421 -9.11 4.65 22.99
CA THR A 421 -10.44 4.10 22.78
C THR A 421 -10.31 2.77 22.05
N THR A 422 -10.88 1.71 22.63
CA THR A 422 -11.01 0.43 21.93
C THR A 422 -12.33 0.38 21.15
N LYS A 423 -12.23 0.12 19.85
CA LYS A 423 -13.36 -0.21 18.97
C LYS A 423 -13.46 -1.71 18.74
N ILE A 424 -14.69 -2.23 18.71
CA ILE A 424 -14.98 -3.63 18.43
C ILE A 424 -15.42 -3.76 16.97
N LEU A 425 -14.61 -4.43 16.17
CA LEU A 425 -14.89 -4.69 14.77
C LEU A 425 -15.24 -6.16 14.57
N ARG A 426 -16.43 -6.41 14.03
CA ARG A 426 -16.80 -7.77 13.61
C ARG A 426 -16.11 -8.07 12.29
N ALA A 427 -14.97 -8.78 12.39
CA ALA A 427 -14.23 -9.27 11.23
C ALA A 427 -15.10 -10.14 10.32
N TYR A 428 -15.89 -11.05 10.91
CA TYR A 428 -16.73 -11.98 10.17
C TYR A 428 -18.20 -11.60 10.38
N GLY A 429 -18.83 -11.05 9.33
CA GLY A 429 -20.15 -10.45 9.42
C GLY A 429 -21.28 -11.41 9.84
N LEU A 430 -21.13 -12.73 9.66
CA LEU A 430 -22.21 -13.70 9.90
C LEU A 430 -21.72 -15.11 10.29
N SER A 431 -20.41 -15.35 10.39
CA SER A 431 -19.89 -16.69 10.66
C SER A 431 -19.89 -17.02 12.15
N GLN A 432 -20.41 -18.20 12.50
CA GLN A 432 -20.21 -18.78 13.84
C GLN A 432 -18.80 -19.38 14.01
N ASN A 433 -18.01 -19.46 12.94
CA ASN A 433 -16.66 -19.97 13.00
C ASN A 433 -15.76 -18.95 13.71
N LYS A 434 -15.03 -19.40 14.72
CA LYS A 434 -14.05 -18.59 15.46
C LYS A 434 -12.70 -19.25 15.26
N PRO A 435 -11.95 -18.87 14.21
CA PRO A 435 -10.62 -19.41 13.99
C PRO A 435 -9.78 -19.32 15.26
N ALA A 436 -9.03 -20.39 15.55
CA ALA A 436 -8.18 -20.44 16.75
C ALA A 436 -7.02 -19.43 16.69
N SER A 437 -6.68 -18.99 15.48
CA SER A 437 -5.72 -17.94 15.16
C SER A 437 -6.11 -17.33 13.81
N VAL A 438 -5.71 -16.08 13.57
CA VAL A 438 -5.84 -15.42 12.26
C VAL A 438 -4.53 -14.71 11.92
N ASN A 439 -4.29 -14.48 10.63
CA ASN A 439 -3.29 -13.53 10.19
C ASN A 439 -3.94 -12.13 10.11
N LEU A 440 -3.30 -11.13 10.73
CA LEU A 440 -3.73 -9.73 10.73
C LEU A 440 -2.68 -8.88 10.03
N GLN A 441 -3.10 -8.03 9.08
CA GLN A 441 -2.24 -7.11 8.36
C GLN A 441 -2.89 -5.75 8.18
N ALA A 442 -2.05 -4.72 8.16
CA ALA A 442 -2.42 -3.39 7.71
C ALA A 442 -1.97 -3.23 6.26
N ILE A 443 -2.91 -3.02 5.36
CA ILE A 443 -2.66 -2.66 3.98
C ILE A 443 -3.73 -1.70 3.50
N ASP A 444 -3.35 -0.65 2.78
CA ASP A 444 -4.27 0.11 1.94
C ASP A 444 -4.81 -0.75 0.79
N ALA A 445 -5.91 -1.47 1.03
CA ALA A 445 -6.46 -2.47 0.11
C ALA A 445 -7.39 -1.83 -0.94
N ASN A 446 -7.96 -0.67 -0.62
CA ASN A 446 -8.83 0.11 -1.48
C ASN A 446 -8.12 1.29 -2.18
N CYS A 447 -6.82 1.49 -1.91
CA CYS A 447 -5.99 2.55 -2.47
C CYS A 447 -6.44 3.96 -2.07
N ASP A 448 -7.09 4.12 -0.91
CA ASP A 448 -7.55 5.42 -0.43
C ASP A 448 -6.46 6.24 0.29
N GLY A 449 -5.27 5.66 0.39
CA GLY A 449 -4.13 6.23 1.08
C GLY A 449 -4.04 5.79 2.52
N SER A 450 -5.08 5.18 3.12
CA SER A 450 -5.14 4.79 4.53
C SER A 450 -5.00 3.26 4.68
N PRO A 451 -4.34 2.75 5.74
CA PRO A 451 -4.24 1.31 5.93
C PRO A 451 -5.57 0.67 6.36
N ASP A 452 -6.06 -0.26 5.56
CA ASP A 452 -7.16 -1.16 5.89
C ASP A 452 -6.67 -2.37 6.70
N LEU A 453 -7.59 -3.06 7.39
CA LEU A 453 -7.29 -4.29 8.09
C LEU A 453 -7.65 -5.51 7.27
N PHE A 454 -6.64 -6.28 6.88
CA PHE A 454 -6.80 -7.58 6.25
C PHE A 454 -6.74 -8.70 7.30
N ILE A 455 -7.73 -9.58 7.28
CA ILE A 455 -7.93 -10.64 8.26
C ILE A 455 -8.13 -11.95 7.53
N SER A 456 -7.34 -12.97 7.85
CA SER A 456 -7.48 -14.28 7.22
C SER A 456 -7.32 -15.44 8.20
N ASP A 457 -8.20 -16.42 8.06
CA ASP A 457 -8.07 -17.74 8.67
C ASP A 457 -7.01 -18.53 7.89
N PRO A 458 -5.88 -18.90 8.52
CA PRO A 458 -4.81 -19.62 7.84
C PRO A 458 -5.25 -21.00 7.34
N THR A 459 -6.30 -21.60 7.93
CA THR A 459 -6.87 -22.88 7.47
C THR A 459 -7.69 -22.74 6.19
N GLY A 460 -7.94 -21.49 5.78
CA GLY A 460 -8.53 -21.18 4.50
C GLY A 460 -10.05 -21.14 4.47
N ASN A 461 -10.72 -21.04 5.61
CA ASN A 461 -12.18 -21.01 5.61
C ASN A 461 -12.73 -19.60 5.36
N GLU A 462 -12.04 -18.55 5.83
CA GLU A 462 -12.58 -17.19 5.89
C GLU A 462 -11.52 -16.11 5.74
N THR A 463 -11.87 -15.06 4.98
CA THR A 463 -11.11 -13.82 4.85
C THR A 463 -12.07 -12.63 5.01
N ALA A 464 -11.54 -11.51 5.50
CA ALA A 464 -12.27 -10.26 5.63
C ALA A 464 -11.33 -9.08 5.45
N ILE A 465 -11.86 -8.02 4.85
CA ILE A 465 -11.21 -6.71 4.77
C ILE A 465 -12.11 -5.72 5.49
N LEU A 466 -11.52 -4.94 6.39
CA LEU A 466 -12.19 -3.84 7.07
C LEU A 466 -11.52 -2.55 6.61
N HIS A 467 -12.25 -1.73 5.87
CA HIS A 467 -11.73 -0.48 5.35
C HIS A 467 -11.74 0.60 6.41
N TYR A 468 -10.65 1.36 6.49
CA TYR A 468 -10.61 2.57 7.30
C TYR A 468 -11.35 3.70 6.58
N ASN A 469 -12.31 4.35 7.24
CA ASN A 469 -13.22 5.29 6.57
C ASN A 469 -12.95 6.77 6.91
N ASN A 470 -11.75 7.12 7.39
CA ASN A 470 -11.33 8.48 7.77
C ASN A 470 -12.17 9.16 8.86
N LEU A 471 -13.14 8.46 9.48
CA LEU A 471 -13.92 8.92 10.64
C LEU A 471 -13.48 8.22 11.93
N ASN A 472 -12.20 7.86 12.02
CA ASN A 472 -11.64 6.98 13.04
C ASN A 472 -12.35 5.63 13.12
N ASP A 473 -13.00 5.18 12.05
CA ASP A 473 -13.88 4.02 12.03
C ASP A 473 -13.54 3.05 10.92
N PHE A 474 -13.97 1.81 11.11
CA PHE A 474 -13.76 0.75 10.13
C PHE A 474 -15.11 0.20 9.68
N SER A 475 -15.28 0.07 8.38
CA SER A 475 -16.44 -0.58 7.79
C SER A 475 -16.03 -1.85 7.05
N PRO A 476 -16.81 -2.95 7.16
CA PRO A 476 -16.54 -4.12 6.34
C PRO A 476 -16.63 -3.75 4.86
N ASP A 477 -15.82 -4.39 4.04
CA ASP A 477 -15.98 -4.33 2.59
C ASP A 477 -17.44 -4.68 2.23
N PRO A 478 -18.20 -3.76 1.58
CA PRO A 478 -19.59 -4.00 1.21
C PRO A 478 -19.75 -5.19 0.26
N VAL A 479 -18.67 -5.64 -0.38
CA VAL A 479 -18.62 -6.85 -1.19
C VAL A 479 -17.76 -7.88 -0.45
N ASN A 480 -18.37 -8.66 0.46
CA ASN A 480 -17.76 -9.90 0.95
C ASN A 480 -17.07 -10.60 -0.22
N LEU A 481 -15.73 -10.76 -0.17
CA LEU A 481 -14.86 -11.25 -1.26
C LEU A 481 -15.43 -12.51 -1.96
N LEU A 482 -16.33 -12.31 -2.91
CA LEU A 482 -16.82 -13.33 -3.84
C LEU A 482 -16.08 -13.08 -5.14
N GLN A 483 -15.00 -13.83 -5.34
CA GLN A 483 -14.18 -13.71 -6.53
C GLN A 483 -14.33 -14.93 -7.42
N THR A 484 -14.47 -14.69 -8.72
CA THR A 484 -14.60 -15.71 -9.74
C THR A 484 -13.20 -16.17 -10.15
N PHE A 485 -12.83 -17.39 -9.79
CA PHE A 485 -11.56 -18.01 -10.17
C PHE A 485 -11.78 -18.84 -11.45
N SER A 486 -11.09 -18.52 -12.55
CA SER A 486 -11.15 -19.32 -13.79
C SER A 486 -12.59 -19.60 -14.29
N GLY A 487 -13.52 -18.65 -14.11
CA GLY A 487 -14.94 -18.82 -14.47
C GLY A 487 -15.78 -19.62 -13.47
N GLN A 488 -15.25 -19.94 -12.28
CA GLN A 488 -15.94 -20.60 -11.17
C GLN A 488 -15.93 -19.69 -9.93
N THR A 489 -17.06 -19.46 -9.28
CA THR A 489 -17.10 -18.72 -8.01
C THR A 489 -16.46 -19.57 -6.92
N GLN A 490 -15.28 -19.18 -6.42
CA GLN A 490 -14.61 -19.87 -5.32
C GLN A 490 -14.24 -18.85 -4.24
N LYS A 491 -14.48 -19.20 -2.98
CA LYS A 491 -14.14 -18.34 -1.84
C LYS A 491 -12.62 -18.29 -1.72
N ILE A 492 -12.04 -17.10 -1.78
CA ILE A 492 -10.62 -16.93 -1.48
C ILE A 492 -10.41 -17.16 0.01
N SER A 493 -9.66 -18.21 0.29
CA SER A 493 -9.36 -18.72 1.62
C SER A 493 -8.31 -17.87 2.34
N TYR A 494 -7.48 -17.16 1.57
CA TYR A 494 -6.35 -16.38 2.05
C TYR A 494 -5.93 -15.38 0.97
N ALA A 495 -5.59 -14.14 1.30
CA ALA A 495 -4.89 -13.24 0.38
C ALA A 495 -3.74 -12.55 1.12
N LEU A 496 -2.59 -12.46 0.48
CA LEU A 496 -1.52 -11.56 0.90
C LEU A 496 -1.20 -10.61 -0.23
N SER A 497 -1.19 -9.35 0.11
CA SER A 497 -0.61 -8.29 -0.68
C SER A 497 0.89 -8.23 -0.49
N PHE A 498 1.61 -8.17 -1.59
CA PHE A 498 3.06 -8.04 -1.60
C PHE A 498 3.47 -6.56 -1.69
N PHE A 499 4.39 -6.08 -0.85
CA PHE A 499 5.30 -4.94 -1.16
C PHE A 499 6.58 -5.06 -0.30
N PRO A 500 7.79 -4.67 -0.78
CA PRO A 500 8.15 -3.41 -1.51
C PRO A 500 8.98 -3.69 -2.80
N SER A 501 9.40 -2.79 -3.72
CA SER A 501 9.51 -1.33 -3.83
C SER A 501 9.47 -0.90 -5.32
N THR A 502 8.47 -0.12 -5.71
CA THR A 502 8.56 1.04 -6.62
C THR A 502 7.16 1.64 -6.58
N GLN A 503 7.05 2.97 -6.49
CA GLN A 503 5.76 3.63 -6.73
C GLN A 503 5.20 3.10 -8.06
N ASN A 504 3.91 2.74 -8.09
CA ASN A 504 3.14 2.41 -9.29
C ASN A 504 3.29 0.98 -9.87
N GLN A 505 3.54 -0.05 -9.04
CA GLN A 505 3.36 -1.44 -9.48
C GLN A 505 2.27 -2.16 -8.70
N ILE A 506 1.45 -2.91 -9.44
CA ILE A 506 0.42 -3.79 -8.88
C ILE A 506 1.10 -4.87 -8.02
N PRO A 507 0.69 -5.06 -6.75
CA PRO A 507 1.20 -6.16 -5.96
C PRO A 507 0.75 -7.47 -6.60
N LYS A 508 1.65 -8.45 -6.69
CA LYS A 508 1.17 -9.83 -6.85
C LYS A 508 0.27 -10.15 -5.66
N LEU A 509 -0.72 -11.00 -5.84
CA LEU A 509 -1.51 -11.53 -4.73
C LEU A 509 -1.17 -13.00 -4.58
N LEU A 510 -0.87 -13.39 -3.35
CA LEU A 510 -0.71 -14.79 -2.99
C LEU A 510 -2.04 -15.19 -2.39
N TYR A 511 -2.70 -16.17 -2.99
CA TYR A 511 -3.99 -16.61 -2.51
C TYR A 511 -4.01 -18.11 -2.34
N MET A 512 -4.65 -18.51 -1.25
CA MET A 512 -4.99 -19.90 -1.01
C MET A 512 -6.44 -20.09 -1.42
N VAL A 513 -6.72 -21.24 -2.02
CA VAL A 513 -8.06 -21.79 -2.21
C VAL A 513 -8.02 -23.25 -1.77
N SER A 514 -9.17 -23.92 -1.69
CA SER A 514 -9.25 -25.33 -1.27
C SER A 514 -8.37 -26.29 -2.07
N SER A 515 -8.00 -25.93 -3.31
CA SER A 515 -7.14 -26.73 -4.19
C SER A 515 -5.64 -26.43 -4.08
N GLY A 516 -5.21 -25.40 -3.34
CA GLY A 516 -3.79 -25.06 -3.17
C GLY A 516 -3.49 -23.57 -3.06
N LEU A 517 -2.21 -23.22 -3.12
CA LEU A 517 -1.72 -21.84 -3.15
C LEU A 517 -1.41 -21.45 -4.57
N TYR A 518 -1.70 -20.21 -4.86
CA TYR A 518 -1.57 -19.65 -6.19
C TYR A 518 -0.95 -18.27 -6.07
N LEU A 519 -0.10 -17.99 -7.05
CA LEU A 519 0.40 -16.66 -7.29
C LEU A 519 -0.32 -16.10 -8.51
N GLY A 520 -0.87 -14.91 -8.40
CA GLY A 520 -1.58 -14.28 -9.50
C GLY A 520 -1.45 -12.77 -9.43
N ASN A 521 -1.52 -12.16 -10.60
CA ASN A 521 -1.69 -10.73 -10.66
C ASN A 521 -3.18 -10.45 -10.46
N PRO A 522 -3.55 -9.52 -9.56
CA PRO A 522 -4.89 -8.97 -9.64
C PRO A 522 -5.05 -8.38 -11.03
N SER A 523 -6.18 -8.68 -11.64
CA SER A 523 -6.45 -8.40 -13.04
C SER A 523 -7.89 -7.99 -13.23
N PHE A 524 -8.17 -7.51 -14.43
CA PHE A 524 -9.50 -7.11 -14.84
C PHE A 524 -10.05 -8.18 -15.78
N GLN A 525 -11.03 -8.95 -15.32
CA GLN A 525 -12.05 -9.45 -16.22
C GLN A 525 -12.91 -8.25 -16.59
N LYS A 526 -12.91 -7.90 -17.88
CA LYS A 526 -14.04 -7.14 -18.41
C LYS A 526 -15.31 -7.97 -18.12
N PRO A 527 -16.39 -7.34 -17.64
CA PRO A 527 -17.68 -8.00 -17.60
C PRO A 527 -18.08 -8.53 -18.99
#